data_AF-A0A7L4R0S3-F1
#
_entry.id   AF-A0A7L4R0S3-F1
#
_cell.length_a   1.000
_cell.length_b   1.000
_cell.length_c   1.000
_cell.angle_alpha   90.00
_cell.angle_beta   90.00
_cell.angle_gamma   90.00
#
_symmetry.space_group_name_H-M   'P 1'
#
loop_
_entity.id
_entity.type
_entity.pdbx_description
1 polymer ?
#
loop_
_entity_poly.entity_id
_entity_poly.type
_entity_poly.pdbx_seq_one_letter_code
_entity_poly.pdbx_strand_id
1 'polypeptide(L)'
;MADFVMKNNTKTAVRELAAPIADVTAFDGIVQGVLSGNPFGCTAYEAAGVSQDPVVKSRENYTARILYQNGEAKTIGQITARAGSVAGFTANITELLGNNALSTAMGGDAVRDAENERFLCTLRCHDPSGEIYYVTFSRDQLRISSYSDDAIVAVVETWADTIPALA
;
A
#
# COMPACT_ATOMS: atom_id res chain seq x y z
N MET A 1 44.49 13.14 -0.14
CA MET A 1 43.37 12.90 0.80
C MET A 1 42.17 12.58 -0.06
N ALA A 2 41.60 11.39 0.05
CA ALA A 2 40.40 11.06 -0.71
C ALA A 2 39.22 11.76 -0.05
N ASP A 3 38.50 12.57 -0.82
CA ASP A 3 37.34 13.31 -0.33
C ASP A 3 36.05 12.65 -0.82
N PHE A 4 34.99 12.74 -0.02
CA PHE A 4 33.70 12.17 -0.40
C PHE A 4 32.99 13.08 -1.40
N VAL A 5 32.74 12.58 -2.60
CA VAL A 5 31.93 13.27 -3.60
C VAL A 5 30.49 12.79 -3.50
N MET A 6 29.57 13.72 -3.28
CA MET A 6 28.13 13.45 -3.31
C MET A 6 27.75 12.96 -4.72
N LYS A 7 27.13 11.78 -4.80
CA LYS A 7 26.66 11.24 -6.09
C LYS A 7 25.27 11.76 -6.47
N ASN A 8 24.30 11.66 -5.56
CA ASN A 8 22.91 12.05 -5.81
C ASN A 8 22.32 12.78 -4.59
N ASN A 9 21.35 13.68 -4.83
CA ASN A 9 20.52 14.29 -3.79
C ASN A 9 19.06 13.86 -3.99
N THR A 10 18.60 12.88 -3.22
CA THR A 10 17.23 12.37 -3.30
C THR A 10 16.36 12.94 -2.17
N LYS A 11 15.07 13.05 -2.44
CA LYS A 11 14.06 13.68 -1.59
C LYS A 11 12.96 12.70 -1.22
N THR A 12 12.07 13.12 -0.32
CA THR A 12 10.84 12.42 0.06
C THR A 12 9.72 13.42 0.24
N ALA A 13 8.53 13.10 -0.27
CA ALA A 13 7.31 13.89 -0.14
C ALA A 13 6.21 12.98 0.41
N VAL A 14 5.35 13.55 1.25
CA VAL A 14 4.23 12.84 1.86
C VAL A 14 2.98 13.69 1.67
N ARG A 15 1.90 13.05 1.23
CA ARG A 15 0.55 13.57 1.24
C ARG A 15 -0.25 12.76 2.25
N GLU A 16 -0.61 13.40 3.35
CA GLU A 16 -1.58 12.84 4.31
C GLU A 16 -2.98 12.96 3.70
N LEU A 17 -3.77 11.89 3.79
CA LEU A 17 -5.12 11.86 3.25
C LEU A 17 -6.10 12.48 4.24
N ALA A 18 -7.12 13.19 3.74
CA ALA A 18 -8.14 13.76 4.62
C ALA A 18 -8.99 12.69 5.34
N ALA A 19 -9.12 11.52 4.71
CA ALA A 19 -9.77 10.35 5.28
C ALA A 19 -9.03 9.06 4.90
N PRO A 20 -9.03 8.04 5.77
CA PRO A 20 -8.48 6.73 5.44
C PRO A 20 -9.18 6.11 4.22
N ILE A 21 -8.42 5.44 3.35
CA ILE A 21 -8.99 4.64 2.26
C ILE A 21 -9.94 3.59 2.85
N ALA A 22 -11.16 3.54 2.31
CA ALA A 22 -12.29 2.84 2.93
C ALA A 22 -12.05 1.34 3.16
N ASP A 23 -11.55 0.63 2.15
CA ASP A 23 -11.32 -0.80 2.21
C ASP A 23 -10.23 -1.26 1.23
N VAL A 24 -9.91 -2.56 1.28
CA VAL A 24 -8.89 -3.18 0.44
C VAL A 24 -9.24 -3.15 -1.05
N THR A 25 -10.53 -3.10 -1.40
CA THR A 25 -11.00 -3.08 -2.79
C THR A 25 -10.75 -1.70 -3.40
N ALA A 26 -11.11 -0.64 -2.68
CA ALA A 26 -10.79 0.73 -3.06
C ALA A 26 -9.27 0.92 -3.16
N PHE A 27 -8.52 0.38 -2.18
CA PHE A 27 -7.06 0.43 -2.19
C PHE A 27 -6.44 -0.28 -3.39
N ASP A 28 -6.83 -1.52 -3.69
CA ASP A 28 -6.29 -2.26 -4.84
C ASP A 28 -6.70 -1.59 -6.16
N GLY A 29 -7.93 -1.07 -6.27
CA GLY A 29 -8.38 -0.32 -7.43
C GLY A 29 -7.47 0.87 -7.79
N ILE A 30 -7.02 1.63 -6.78
CA ILE A 30 -6.07 2.73 -6.96
C ILE A 30 -4.73 2.20 -7.50
N VAL A 31 -4.19 1.15 -6.88
CA VAL A 31 -2.91 0.55 -7.26
C VAL A 31 -2.96 -0.03 -8.68
N GLN A 32 -4.04 -0.74 -9.03
CA GLN A 32 -4.24 -1.27 -10.38
C GLN A 32 -4.42 -0.16 -11.42
N GLY A 33 -5.07 0.94 -11.04
CA GLY A 33 -5.19 2.13 -11.88
C GLY A 33 -3.83 2.69 -12.29
N VAL A 34 -2.86 2.73 -11.37
CA VAL A 34 -1.48 3.14 -11.68
C VAL A 34 -0.77 2.12 -12.57
N LEU A 35 -0.84 0.83 -12.24
CA LEU A 35 -0.13 -0.22 -12.96
C LEU A 35 -0.61 -0.37 -14.42
N SER A 36 -1.92 -0.26 -14.65
CA SER A 36 -2.52 -0.43 -15.98
C SER A 36 -2.56 0.87 -16.79
N GLY A 37 -2.83 2.00 -16.14
CA GLY A 37 -2.95 3.29 -16.80
C GLY A 37 -1.63 4.03 -16.98
N ASN A 38 -0.61 3.69 -16.20
CA ASN A 38 0.68 4.39 -16.15
C ASN A 38 0.53 5.93 -16.16
N PRO A 39 -0.26 6.50 -15.23
CA PRO A 39 -0.58 7.94 -15.24
C PRO A 39 0.66 8.82 -15.01
N PHE A 40 1.74 8.25 -14.47
CA PHE A 40 2.99 8.96 -14.21
C PHE A 40 3.90 9.05 -15.44
N GLY A 41 3.54 8.41 -16.56
CA GLY A 41 4.34 8.42 -17.78
C GLY A 41 5.66 7.66 -17.65
N CYS A 42 5.75 6.69 -16.73
CA CYS A 42 6.95 5.89 -16.53
C CYS A 42 7.31 5.08 -17.78
N THR A 43 8.59 4.79 -17.98
CA THR A 43 9.10 4.09 -19.16
C THR A 43 9.73 2.75 -18.79
N ALA A 44 9.54 1.74 -19.65
CA ALA A 44 10.25 0.48 -19.50
C ALA A 44 11.76 0.71 -19.64
N TYR A 45 12.56 -0.11 -18.96
CA TYR A 45 14.01 0.03 -18.96
C TYR A 45 14.70 -1.33 -18.85
N GLU A 46 15.97 -1.40 -19.21
CA GLU A 46 16.76 -2.61 -19.04
C GLU A 46 17.66 -2.51 -17.82
N ALA A 47 17.63 -3.54 -16.98
CA ALA A 47 18.53 -3.70 -15.86
C ALA A 47 19.23 -5.06 -15.97
N ALA A 48 20.57 -5.03 -16.04
CA ALA A 48 21.39 -6.25 -16.16
C ALA A 48 20.96 -7.18 -17.33
N GLY A 49 20.55 -6.61 -18.46
CA GLY A 49 20.10 -7.36 -19.64
C GLY A 49 18.70 -7.95 -19.53
N VAL A 50 17.92 -7.55 -18.51
CA VAL A 50 16.52 -7.97 -18.32
C VAL A 50 15.62 -6.74 -18.44
N SER A 51 14.63 -6.82 -19.35
CA SER A 51 13.59 -5.81 -19.50
C SER A 51 12.75 -5.71 -18.22
N GLN A 52 12.57 -4.49 -17.73
CA GLN A 52 11.78 -4.14 -16.57
C GLN A 52 10.58 -3.31 -17.01
N ASP A 53 9.41 -3.61 -16.43
CA ASP A 53 8.20 -2.83 -16.65
C ASP A 53 8.34 -1.40 -16.11
N PRO A 54 7.64 -0.42 -16.72
CA PRO A 54 7.70 0.99 -16.32
C PRO A 54 7.30 1.22 -14.87
N VAL A 55 6.30 0.47 -14.39
CA VAL A 55 5.82 0.49 -13.02
C VAL A 55 5.64 -0.94 -12.54
N VAL A 56 6.20 -1.26 -11.38
CA VAL A 56 6.09 -2.61 -10.80
C VAL A 56 5.84 -2.54 -9.30
N LYS A 57 5.06 -3.49 -8.77
CA LYS A 57 4.91 -3.67 -7.33
C LYS A 57 6.23 -4.14 -6.73
N SER A 58 6.86 -3.29 -5.91
CA SER A 58 8.11 -3.63 -5.22
C SER A 58 7.88 -4.31 -3.88
N ARG A 59 6.79 -3.96 -3.18
CA ARG A 59 6.46 -4.51 -1.86
C ARG A 59 4.97 -4.33 -1.58
N GLU A 60 4.35 -5.33 -0.98
CA GLU A 60 2.98 -5.25 -0.48
C GLU A 60 2.87 -5.86 0.92
N ASN A 61 1.96 -5.32 1.74
CA ASN A 61 1.62 -5.87 3.04
C ASN A 61 0.21 -5.45 3.45
N TYR A 62 -0.62 -6.42 3.78
CA TYR A 62 -2.02 -6.23 4.16
C TYR A 62 -2.25 -6.88 5.52
N THR A 63 -2.82 -6.15 6.48
CA THR A 63 -3.05 -6.63 7.85
C THR A 63 -4.53 -6.62 8.15
N ALA A 64 -5.12 -7.81 8.26
CA ALA A 64 -6.49 -8.02 8.72
C ALA A 64 -6.53 -8.01 10.24
N ARG A 65 -7.64 -7.50 10.80
CA ARG A 65 -7.88 -7.48 12.24
C ARG A 65 -9.25 -8.05 12.56
N ILE A 66 -9.26 -9.09 13.37
CA ILE A 66 -10.46 -9.78 13.83
C ILE A 66 -10.53 -9.68 15.35
N LEU A 67 -11.65 -9.20 15.86
CA LEU A 67 -11.94 -9.11 17.29
C LEU A 67 -12.85 -10.27 17.67
N TYR A 68 -12.65 -10.83 18.85
CA TYR A 68 -13.58 -11.79 19.44
C TYR A 68 -14.37 -11.05 20.51
N GLN A 69 -15.70 -11.08 20.40
CA GLN A 69 -16.61 -10.35 21.28
C GLN A 69 -17.52 -11.30 22.06
N ASN A 70 -17.80 -11.00 23.32
CA ASN A 70 -18.78 -11.75 24.10
C ASN A 70 -20.23 -11.32 23.74
N GLY A 71 -21.23 -11.93 24.39
CA GLY A 71 -22.65 -11.60 24.16
C GLY A 71 -23.07 -10.16 24.52
N GLU A 72 -22.18 -9.37 25.14
CA GLU A 72 -22.37 -7.94 25.42
C GLU A 72 -21.59 -7.04 24.43
N ALA A 73 -21.09 -7.61 23.33
CA ALA A 73 -20.23 -6.94 22.33
C ALA A 73 -18.88 -6.42 22.90
N LYS A 74 -18.46 -6.91 24.08
CA LYS A 74 -17.17 -6.56 24.65
C LYS A 74 -16.07 -7.40 24.00
N THR A 75 -15.02 -6.73 23.50
CA THR A 75 -13.83 -7.43 23.00
C THR A 75 -13.14 -8.19 24.13
N ILE A 76 -13.00 -9.50 23.95
CA ILE A 76 -12.33 -10.43 24.88
C ILE A 76 -11.06 -11.03 24.27
N GLY A 77 -10.87 -10.90 22.96
CA GLY A 77 -9.68 -11.35 22.26
C GLY A 77 -9.52 -10.66 20.90
N GLN A 78 -8.35 -10.80 20.29
CA GLN A 78 -8.10 -10.32 18.94
C GLN A 78 -7.04 -11.16 18.24
N ILE A 79 -7.19 -11.30 16.92
CA ILE A 79 -6.19 -11.90 16.04
C ILE A 79 -5.91 -10.95 14.89
N THR A 80 -4.63 -10.79 14.55
CA THR A 80 -4.19 -10.07 13.36
C THR A 80 -3.51 -11.02 12.40
N ALA A 81 -3.91 -11.01 11.13
CA ALA A 81 -3.27 -11.79 10.08
C ALA A 81 -2.60 -10.86 9.06
N ARG A 82 -1.33 -11.13 8.74
CA ARG A 82 -0.58 -10.39 7.72
C ARG A 82 -0.48 -11.21 6.45
N ALA A 83 -0.77 -10.59 5.32
CA ALA A 83 -0.70 -11.18 3.99
C ALA A 83 0.18 -10.34 3.06
N GLY A 84 0.88 -11.03 2.16
CA GLY A 84 1.67 -10.41 1.08
C GLY A 84 0.87 -10.09 -0.18
N SER A 85 -0.45 -10.34 -0.18
CA SER A 85 -1.33 -10.08 -1.32
C SER A 85 -2.76 -9.80 -0.84
N VAL A 86 -3.54 -9.11 -1.67
CA VAL A 86 -4.98 -8.85 -1.42
C VAL A 86 -5.76 -10.16 -1.34
N ALA A 87 -5.44 -11.14 -2.21
CA ALA A 87 -6.08 -12.46 -2.18
C ALA A 87 -5.83 -13.19 -0.86
N GLY A 88 -4.59 -13.18 -0.36
CA GLY A 88 -4.25 -13.79 0.93
C GLY A 88 -4.91 -13.07 2.11
N PHE A 89 -5.04 -11.75 2.03
CA PHE A 89 -5.75 -10.94 3.01
C PHE A 89 -7.24 -11.33 3.12
N THR A 90 -7.94 -11.42 1.99
CA THR A 90 -9.36 -11.80 1.95
C THR A 90 -9.57 -13.26 2.40
N ALA A 91 -8.65 -14.16 2.03
CA ALA A 91 -8.69 -15.55 2.48
C ALA A 91 -8.52 -15.66 4.01
N ASN A 92 -7.55 -14.93 4.58
CA ASN A 92 -7.32 -14.91 6.02
C ASN A 92 -8.53 -14.39 6.80
N ILE A 93 -9.20 -13.33 6.31
CA ILE A 93 -10.42 -12.80 6.95
C ILE A 93 -11.51 -13.87 6.99
N THR A 94 -11.77 -14.50 5.83
CA THR A 94 -12.80 -15.53 5.71
C THR A 94 -12.52 -16.70 6.66
N GLU A 95 -11.27 -17.17 6.70
CA GLU A 95 -10.86 -18.27 7.58
C GLU A 95 -11.03 -17.92 9.06
N LEU A 96 -10.53 -16.76 9.48
CA LEU A 96 -10.59 -16.35 10.89
C LEU A 96 -12.02 -16.10 11.39
N LEU A 97 -12.89 -15.54 10.54
CA LEU A 97 -14.30 -15.34 10.86
C LEU A 97 -15.07 -16.67 10.95
N GLY A 98 -14.72 -17.66 10.12
CA GLY A 98 -15.36 -18.97 10.09
C GLY A 98 -14.79 -19.99 11.10
N ASN A 99 -13.74 -19.64 11.84
CA ASN A 99 -13.03 -20.60 12.67
C ASN A 99 -13.69 -20.79 14.05
N ASN A 100 -14.62 -21.74 14.14
CA ASN A 100 -15.33 -22.07 15.38
C ASN A 100 -14.41 -22.51 16.53
N ALA A 101 -13.26 -23.12 16.24
CA ALA A 101 -12.32 -23.54 17.26
C ALA A 101 -11.67 -22.34 17.96
N LEU A 102 -11.30 -21.30 17.20
CA LEU A 102 -10.80 -20.04 17.75
C LEU A 102 -11.90 -19.30 18.51
N SER A 103 -13.13 -19.22 17.98
CA SER A 103 -14.26 -18.60 18.69
C SER A 103 -14.54 -19.28 20.04
N THR A 104 -14.52 -20.61 20.07
CA THR A 104 -14.69 -21.39 21.30
C THR A 104 -13.54 -21.16 22.28
N ALA A 105 -12.29 -21.16 21.80
CA ALA A 105 -11.12 -20.95 22.64
C ALA A 105 -11.05 -19.53 23.21
N MET A 106 -11.49 -18.53 22.45
CA MET A 106 -11.56 -17.13 22.88
C MET A 106 -12.78 -16.83 23.75
N GLY A 107 -13.85 -17.64 23.64
CA GLY A 107 -15.09 -17.49 24.39
C GLY A 107 -16.06 -16.46 23.82
N GLY A 108 -16.03 -16.23 22.50
CA GLY A 108 -16.84 -15.20 21.84
C GLY A 108 -16.85 -15.30 20.32
N ASP A 109 -17.65 -14.45 19.68
CA ASP A 109 -17.87 -14.45 18.24
C ASP A 109 -16.84 -13.57 17.52
N ALA A 110 -16.34 -14.06 16.38
CA ALA A 110 -15.40 -13.35 15.54
C ALA A 110 -16.09 -12.23 14.76
N VAL A 111 -15.56 -11.00 14.89
CA VAL A 111 -16.05 -9.79 14.23
C VAL A 111 -14.89 -9.11 13.53
N ARG A 112 -15.08 -8.71 12.27
CA ARG A 112 -14.06 -7.99 11.50
C ARG A 112 -13.98 -6.54 11.95
N ASP A 113 -12.78 -6.08 12.28
CA ASP A 113 -12.48 -4.69 12.62
C ASP A 113 -11.89 -3.97 11.40
N ALA A 114 -12.76 -3.71 10.41
CA ALA A 114 -12.38 -3.17 9.10
C ALA A 114 -11.74 -1.78 9.16
N GLU A 115 -12.11 -0.97 10.17
CA GLU A 115 -11.60 0.39 10.37
C GLU A 115 -10.12 0.40 10.76
N ASN A 116 -9.65 -0.65 11.44
CA ASN A 116 -8.27 -0.75 11.93
C ASN A 116 -7.39 -1.69 11.08
N GLU A 117 -7.87 -2.11 9.92
CA GLU A 117 -7.05 -2.85 8.95
C GLU A 117 -6.00 -1.92 8.32
N ARG A 118 -4.84 -2.49 7.97
CA ARG A 118 -3.74 -1.72 7.37
C ARG A 118 -3.38 -2.25 6.00
N PHE A 119 -3.22 -1.34 5.04
CA PHE A 119 -2.83 -1.63 3.67
C PHE A 119 -1.54 -0.88 3.35
N LEU A 120 -0.65 -1.53 2.62
CA LEU A 120 0.60 -0.96 2.15
C LEU A 120 0.96 -1.57 0.80
N CYS A 121 1.19 -0.73 -0.19
CA CYS A 121 1.74 -1.12 -1.48
C CYS A 121 2.78 -0.08 -1.90
N THR A 122 3.97 -0.55 -2.28
CA THR A 122 5.02 0.32 -2.83
C THR A 122 5.26 -0.05 -4.27
N LEU A 123 5.09 0.93 -5.15
CA LEU A 123 5.41 0.84 -6.56
C LEU A 123 6.82 1.38 -6.79
N ARG A 124 7.60 0.67 -7.60
CA ARG A 124 8.83 1.18 -8.20
C ARG A 124 8.47 1.75 -9.56
N CYS A 125 8.85 2.99 -9.80
CA CYS A 125 8.56 3.75 -11.01
C CYS A 125 9.87 4.17 -11.67
N HIS A 126 9.95 4.02 -13.00
CA HIS A 126 11.09 4.49 -13.78
C HIS A 126 10.67 5.71 -14.61
N ASP A 127 11.19 6.86 -14.25
CA ASP A 127 10.91 8.13 -14.91
C ASP A 127 11.58 8.18 -16.31
N PRO A 128 10.99 8.90 -17.30
CA PRO A 128 11.65 9.13 -18.59
C PRO A 128 13.06 9.73 -18.51
N SER A 129 13.41 10.44 -17.43
CA SER A 129 14.77 10.94 -17.18
C SER A 129 15.80 9.85 -16.86
N GLY A 130 15.36 8.61 -16.57
CA GLY A 130 16.19 7.52 -16.09
C GLY A 130 16.24 7.38 -14.56
N GLU A 131 15.55 8.27 -13.84
CA GLU A 131 15.45 8.20 -12.38
C GLU A 131 14.49 7.08 -11.93
N ILE A 132 14.87 6.35 -10.88
CA ILE A 132 13.99 5.39 -10.20
C ILE A 132 13.52 6.00 -8.89
N TYR A 133 12.21 6.16 -8.77
CA TYR A 133 11.56 6.60 -7.54
C TYR A 133 10.51 5.59 -7.09
N TYR A 134 10.01 5.77 -5.88
CA TYR A 134 9.03 4.89 -5.28
C TYR A 134 7.80 5.65 -4.85
N VAL A 135 6.63 5.10 -5.15
CA VAL A 135 5.34 5.60 -4.70
C VAL A 135 4.75 4.57 -3.74
N THR A 136 4.68 4.92 -2.46
CA THR A 136 4.07 4.10 -1.42
C THR A 136 2.66 4.59 -1.14
N PHE A 137 1.68 3.72 -1.40
CA PHE A 137 0.31 3.86 -0.94
C PHE A 137 0.16 3.18 0.41
N SER A 138 -0.49 3.86 1.34
CA SER A 138 -0.98 3.28 2.59
C SER A 138 -2.42 3.73 2.82
N ARG A 139 -3.04 3.25 3.90
CA ARG A 139 -4.43 3.60 4.20
C ARG A 139 -4.63 5.12 4.41
N ASP A 140 -3.65 5.78 5.01
CA ASP A 140 -3.82 7.15 5.51
C ASP A 140 -2.92 8.16 4.80
N GLN A 141 -1.96 7.69 4.00
CA GLN A 141 -1.01 8.57 3.30
C GLN A 141 -0.52 7.98 1.98
N LEU A 142 -0.15 8.89 1.08
CA LEU A 142 0.65 8.65 -0.11
C LEU A 142 2.06 9.21 0.12
N ARG A 143 3.10 8.45 -0.22
CA ARG A 143 4.50 8.91 -0.10
C ARG A 143 5.26 8.67 -1.37
N ILE A 144 6.03 9.66 -1.80
CA ILE A 144 6.98 9.58 -2.90
C ILE A 144 8.38 9.65 -2.29
N SER A 145 9.26 8.71 -2.62
CA SER A 145 10.63 8.68 -2.11
C SER A 145 11.64 8.39 -3.20
N SER A 146 12.88 8.80 -2.95
CA SER A 146 14.02 8.61 -3.86
C SER A 146 13.93 9.40 -5.16
N TYR A 147 13.06 10.41 -5.25
CA TYR A 147 12.99 11.33 -6.38
C TYR A 147 13.99 12.48 -6.20
N SER A 148 14.42 13.11 -7.29
CA SER A 148 15.32 14.26 -7.30
C SER A 148 14.67 15.47 -7.97
N ASP A 149 13.96 15.22 -9.08
CA ASP A 149 13.19 16.22 -9.82
C ASP A 149 11.81 16.45 -9.18
N ASP A 150 11.50 17.71 -8.87
CA ASP A 150 10.22 18.11 -8.28
C ASP A 150 9.06 17.97 -9.29
N ALA A 151 9.35 17.88 -10.60
CA ALA A 151 8.36 17.57 -11.63
C ALA A 151 7.68 16.21 -11.40
N ILE A 152 8.38 15.23 -10.83
CA ILE A 152 7.82 13.92 -10.46
C ILE A 152 6.70 14.09 -9.44
N VAL A 153 6.92 14.93 -8.43
CA VAL A 153 5.91 15.19 -7.39
C VAL A 153 4.69 15.87 -8.00
N ALA A 154 4.89 16.87 -8.87
CA ALA A 154 3.79 17.58 -9.53
C ALA A 154 2.92 16.64 -10.39
N VAL A 155 3.52 15.69 -11.11
CA VAL A 155 2.79 14.68 -11.89
C VAL A 155 1.97 13.76 -11.00
N VAL A 156 2.57 13.23 -9.94
CA VAL A 156 1.88 12.33 -8.99
C VAL A 156 0.77 13.06 -8.25
N GLU A 157 0.99 14.33 -7.87
CA GLU A 157 0.00 15.17 -7.19
C GLU A 157 -1.19 15.48 -8.10
N THR A 158 -0.93 15.90 -9.35
CA THR A 158 -1.98 16.14 -10.35
C THR A 158 -2.83 14.90 -10.58
N TRP A 159 -2.21 13.72 -10.67
CA TRP A 159 -2.96 12.47 -10.76
C TRP A 159 -3.75 12.17 -9.48
N ALA A 160 -3.13 12.32 -8.31
CA ALA A 160 -3.79 12.04 -7.03
C ALA A 160 -5.04 12.91 -6.83
N ASP A 161 -5.01 14.17 -7.27
CA ASP A 161 -6.17 15.08 -7.22
C ASP A 161 -7.36 14.62 -8.10
N THR A 162 -7.11 13.75 -9.09
CA THR A 162 -8.20 13.14 -9.88
C THR A 162 -8.87 11.98 -9.18
N ILE A 163 -8.29 11.47 -8.08
CA ILE A 163 -8.77 10.30 -7.34
C ILE A 163 -9.41 10.77 -6.03
N PRO A 164 -10.75 10.74 -5.90
CA PRO A 164 -11.43 11.27 -4.72
C PRO A 164 -10.98 10.63 -3.39
N ALA A 165 -10.56 9.37 -3.42
CA ALA A 165 -10.08 8.64 -2.25
C ALA A 165 -8.65 9.07 -1.80
N LEU A 166 -7.95 9.87 -2.61
CA LEU A 166 -6.62 10.40 -2.30
C LEU A 166 -6.64 11.90 -1.98
N ALA A 167 -7.83 12.51 -1.96
CA ALA A 167 -8.01 13.94 -1.72
C ALA A 167 -7.42 14.40 -0.37
#